data_AF-A0AA35LZA8-F1
#
_entry.id   AF-A0AA35LZA8-F1
#
_cell.length_a   1.000
_cell.length_b   1.000
_cell.length_c   1.000
_cell.angle_alpha   90.00
_cell.angle_beta   90.00
_cell.angle_gamma   90.00
#
_symmetry.space_group_name_H-M   'P 1'
#
loop_
_entity.id
_entity.type
_entity.pdbx_description
1 polymer ?
#
loop_
_entity_poly.entity_id
_entity_poly.type
_entity_poly.pdbx_seq_one_letter_code
_entity_poly.pdbx_strand_id
1 'polypeptide(L)'
;MDFAALMKKELGKSQKPSDSGSTKKFMKRSEIEAERKAAYAAEQKALEDEREAKAIAKRKREEEVAAENAAREEKRRKLAEESRMRREDEEWAEQQARRKKLGLEELKRKTDDDEENNVGEGVEDIPEDELREKLRALGEPVALFGERHVARLRRYRKLTTVITKGPIPTTLELVEEKDMKLDGTVPKDKKGKQWVFRQLASYFTMILTAYERAMEEEKRDTTASKTAYTAMVQTRENMVPLFRKFESGNLEDSLLEPIIEIVKALQERRYVDANDGYLRLSIGKAAWPIGVTMVGIHERSAREKLHNGEKGHVMGDEVTRKYLQSIKRCLTFAQVRWPPSDLKQLMG
;
A
#
# COMPACT_ATOMS: atom_id res chain seq x y z
N MET A 1 -4.25 5.05 -53.86
CA MET A 1 -4.39 6.52 -53.70
C MET A 1 -4.79 7.09 -55.05
N ASP A 2 -6.02 7.59 -55.15
CA ASP A 2 -6.65 7.90 -56.43
C ASP A 2 -6.33 9.34 -56.85
N PHE A 3 -5.37 9.48 -57.78
CA PHE A 3 -4.83 10.78 -58.23
C PHE A 3 -5.90 11.63 -58.93
N ALA A 4 -6.89 10.97 -59.54
CA ALA A 4 -8.02 11.63 -60.19
C ALA A 4 -8.92 12.36 -59.18
N ALA A 5 -9.12 11.78 -57.99
CA ALA A 5 -9.90 12.41 -56.93
C ALA A 5 -9.20 13.65 -56.36
N LEU A 6 -7.87 13.65 -56.34
CA LEU A 6 -7.05 14.75 -55.82
C LEU A 6 -6.96 15.91 -56.83
N MET A 7 -6.84 15.61 -58.12
CA MET A 7 -6.90 16.62 -59.20
C MET A 7 -8.28 17.28 -59.32
N LYS A 8 -9.37 16.52 -59.12
CA LYS A 8 -10.73 17.08 -59.13
C LYS A 8 -10.97 18.02 -57.94
N LYS A 9 -10.30 17.76 -56.80
CA LYS A 9 -10.36 18.60 -55.60
C LYS A 9 -9.55 19.90 -55.75
N GLU A 10 -8.48 19.90 -56.54
CA GLU A 10 -7.72 21.12 -56.86
C GLU A 10 -8.36 21.95 -57.98
N LEU A 11 -8.94 21.31 -59.01
CA LEU A 11 -9.71 22.03 -60.04
C LEU A 11 -10.96 22.70 -59.46
N GLY A 12 -11.63 22.07 -58.48
CA GLY A 12 -12.79 22.64 -57.78
C GLY A 12 -12.47 23.87 -56.90
N LYS A 13 -11.21 24.06 -56.49
CA LYS A 13 -10.79 25.28 -55.76
C LYS A 13 -10.53 26.47 -56.67
N SER A 14 -10.26 26.23 -57.96
CA SER A 14 -9.98 27.29 -58.95
C SER A 14 -11.21 27.85 -59.66
N GLN A 15 -12.38 27.19 -59.52
CA GLN A 15 -13.65 27.72 -60.02
C GLN A 15 -14.24 28.69 -58.99
N LYS A 16 -13.97 29.99 -59.17
CA LYS A 16 -14.81 31.03 -58.54
C LYS A 16 -16.26 30.81 -58.99
N PRO A 17 -17.25 30.84 -58.08
CA PRO A 17 -18.64 30.91 -58.51
C PRO A 17 -18.82 32.21 -59.30
N SER A 18 -19.26 32.10 -60.55
CA SER A 18 -19.75 33.23 -61.30
C SER A 18 -20.98 33.75 -60.57
N ASP A 19 -20.83 34.85 -59.85
CA ASP A 19 -21.93 35.57 -59.20
C ASP A 19 -22.86 36.13 -60.28
N SER A 20 -23.87 35.35 -60.65
CA SER A 20 -24.99 35.79 -61.47
C SER A 20 -26.10 36.36 -60.57
N GLY A 21 -25.72 37.23 -59.64
CA GLY A 21 -26.62 38.00 -58.78
C GLY A 21 -26.49 39.48 -59.11
N SER A 22 -27.59 40.11 -59.51
CA SER A 22 -27.64 41.55 -59.79
C SER A 22 -27.19 42.38 -58.59
N THR A 23 -25.94 42.85 -58.60
CA THR A 23 -25.44 43.82 -57.63
C THR A 23 -26.29 45.09 -57.72
N LYS A 24 -27.24 45.24 -56.79
CA LYS A 24 -27.97 46.48 -56.58
C LYS A 24 -26.95 47.58 -56.27
N LYS A 25 -26.76 48.49 -57.24
CA LYS A 25 -25.78 49.59 -57.18
C LYS A 25 -25.99 50.54 -55.99
N PHE A 26 -27.12 50.44 -55.30
CA PHE A 26 -27.48 51.21 -54.11
C PHE A 26 -28.10 50.27 -53.06
N MET A 27 -27.33 49.89 -52.04
CA MET A 27 -27.84 49.19 -50.85
C MET A 27 -28.02 50.22 -49.74
N LYS A 28 -29.13 50.15 -48.99
CA LYS A 28 -29.34 51.07 -47.86
C LYS A 28 -28.33 50.73 -46.76
N ARG A 29 -27.82 51.75 -46.06
CA ARG A 29 -26.83 51.56 -44.97
C ARG A 29 -27.29 50.54 -43.91
N SER A 30 -28.60 50.47 -43.66
CA SER A 30 -29.22 49.49 -42.76
C SER A 30 -29.07 48.04 -43.23
N GLU A 31 -29.11 47.79 -44.54
CA GLU A 31 -28.99 46.45 -45.13
C GLU A 31 -27.54 45.97 -45.08
N ILE A 32 -26.58 46.86 -45.35
CA ILE A 32 -25.14 46.57 -45.24
C ILE A 32 -24.74 46.26 -43.79
N GLU A 33 -25.27 47.00 -42.83
CA GLU A 33 -24.99 46.76 -41.41
C GLU A 33 -25.66 45.47 -40.91
N ALA A 34 -26.86 45.15 -41.39
CA ALA A 34 -27.54 43.88 -41.09
C ALA A 34 -26.77 42.68 -41.67
N GLU A 35 -26.26 42.78 -42.91
CA GLU A 35 -25.41 41.76 -43.52
C GLU A 35 -24.10 41.57 -42.75
N ARG A 36 -23.46 42.66 -42.29
CA ARG A 36 -22.26 42.58 -41.44
C ARG A 36 -22.53 41.91 -40.10
N LYS A 37 -23.65 42.24 -39.44
CA LYS A 37 -24.06 41.62 -38.17
C LYS A 37 -24.40 40.13 -38.37
N ALA A 38 -25.06 39.78 -39.47
CA ALA A 38 -25.39 38.40 -39.81
C ALA A 38 -24.11 37.59 -40.13
N ALA A 39 -23.16 38.16 -40.87
CA ALA A 39 -21.88 37.53 -41.16
C ALA A 39 -21.06 37.31 -39.89
N TYR A 40 -21.00 38.30 -39.00
CA TYR A 40 -20.32 38.17 -37.70
C TYR A 40 -20.98 37.12 -36.80
N ALA A 41 -22.31 37.08 -36.74
CA ALA A 41 -23.03 36.06 -35.97
C ALA A 41 -22.83 34.65 -36.55
N ALA A 42 -22.80 34.51 -37.88
CA ALA A 42 -22.51 33.25 -38.54
C ALA A 42 -21.06 32.78 -38.29
N GLU A 43 -20.10 33.70 -38.29
CA GLU A 43 -18.70 33.42 -37.96
C GLU A 43 -18.52 32.99 -36.50
N GLN A 44 -19.17 33.68 -35.56
CA GLN A 44 -19.17 33.30 -34.15
C GLN A 44 -19.78 31.91 -33.94
N LYS A 45 -20.93 31.63 -34.56
CA LYS A 45 -21.58 30.32 -34.48
C LYS A 45 -20.70 29.21 -35.07
N ALA A 46 -20.05 29.45 -36.20
CA ALA A 46 -19.13 28.48 -36.79
C ALA A 46 -17.93 28.17 -35.89
N LEU A 47 -17.42 29.17 -35.16
CA LEU A 47 -16.31 29.02 -34.22
C LEU A 47 -16.74 28.26 -32.96
N GLU A 48 -17.95 28.49 -32.47
CA GLU A 48 -18.56 27.72 -31.38
C GLU A 48 -18.78 26.26 -31.77
N ASP A 49 -19.41 26.01 -32.93
CA ASP A 49 -19.62 24.66 -33.46
C ASP A 49 -18.30 23.90 -33.66
N GLU A 50 -17.23 24.58 -34.12
CA GLU A 50 -15.90 23.99 -34.26
C GLU A 50 -15.26 23.64 -32.89
N ARG A 51 -15.43 24.50 -31.88
CA ARG A 51 -14.96 24.23 -30.52
C ARG A 51 -15.70 23.06 -29.89
N GLU A 52 -17.01 22.99 -30.06
CA GLU A 52 -17.83 21.88 -29.57
C GLU A 52 -17.46 20.57 -30.27
N ALA A 53 -17.28 20.59 -31.59
CA ALA A 53 -16.83 19.42 -32.35
C ALA A 53 -15.45 18.93 -31.88
N LYS A 54 -14.52 19.84 -31.60
CA LYS A 54 -13.19 19.51 -31.04
C LYS A 54 -13.28 18.93 -29.63
N ALA A 55 -14.16 19.46 -28.78
CA ALA A 55 -14.37 18.94 -27.42
C ALA A 55 -14.98 17.54 -27.44
N ILE A 56 -15.97 17.29 -28.31
CA ILE A 56 -16.60 15.99 -28.51
C ILE A 56 -15.58 14.97 -29.04
N ALA A 57 -14.79 15.34 -30.05
CA ALA A 57 -13.74 14.48 -30.60
C ALA A 57 -12.66 14.13 -29.56
N LYS A 58 -12.27 15.09 -28.72
CA LYS A 58 -11.33 14.86 -27.62
C LYS A 58 -11.90 13.88 -26.58
N ARG A 59 -13.14 14.10 -26.14
CA ARG A 59 -13.82 13.19 -25.19
C ARG A 59 -13.93 11.78 -25.73
N LYS A 60 -14.33 11.62 -26.99
CA LYS A 60 -14.43 10.31 -27.64
C LYS A 60 -13.08 9.58 -27.66
N ARG A 61 -11.99 10.29 -27.95
CA ARG A 61 -10.63 9.72 -27.94
C ARG A 61 -10.18 9.33 -26.52
N GLU A 62 -10.50 10.14 -25.51
CA GLU A 62 -10.19 9.83 -24.11
C GLU A 62 -10.98 8.60 -23.63
N GLU A 63 -12.26 8.49 -24.01
CA GLU A 63 -13.12 7.33 -23.71
C GLU A 63 -12.60 6.05 -24.41
N GLU A 64 -12.19 6.13 -25.67
CA GLU A 64 -11.59 5.00 -26.41
C GLU A 64 -10.27 4.52 -25.78
N VAL A 65 -9.38 5.44 -25.40
CA VAL A 65 -8.11 5.11 -24.73
C VAL A 65 -8.35 4.52 -23.33
N ALA A 66 -9.32 5.06 -22.59
CA ALA A 66 -9.70 4.51 -21.29
C ALA A 66 -10.26 3.09 -21.41
N ALA A 67 -11.09 2.83 -22.42
CA ALA A 67 -11.64 1.50 -22.70
C ALA A 67 -10.54 0.50 -23.09
N GLU A 68 -9.57 0.88 -23.91
CA GLU A 68 -8.43 0.03 -24.28
C GLU A 68 -7.56 -0.33 -23.06
N ASN A 69 -7.28 0.67 -22.21
CA ASN A 69 -6.52 0.45 -20.97
C ASN A 69 -7.26 -0.48 -20.01
N ALA A 70 -8.57 -0.28 -19.81
CA ALA A 70 -9.39 -1.15 -18.97
C ALA A 70 -9.41 -2.60 -19.49
N ALA A 71 -9.52 -2.79 -20.81
CA ALA A 71 -9.46 -4.12 -21.42
C ALA A 71 -8.09 -4.79 -21.26
N ARG A 72 -6.99 -4.02 -21.33
CA ARG A 72 -5.63 -4.53 -21.11
C ARG A 72 -5.41 -4.92 -19.64
N GLU A 73 -5.92 -4.13 -18.71
CA GLU A 73 -5.85 -4.42 -17.27
C GLU A 73 -6.68 -5.65 -16.90
N GLU A 74 -7.88 -5.81 -17.47
CA GLU A 74 -8.70 -6.99 -17.23
C GLU A 74 -8.04 -8.27 -17.75
N LYS A 75 -7.45 -8.23 -18.95
CA LYS A 75 -6.66 -9.35 -19.50
C LYS A 75 -5.47 -9.68 -18.62
N ARG A 76 -4.74 -8.66 -18.14
CA ARG A 76 -3.60 -8.84 -17.22
C ARG A 76 -4.05 -9.43 -15.89
N ARG A 77 -5.20 -8.99 -15.36
CA ARG A 77 -5.78 -9.53 -14.12
C ARG A 77 -6.17 -11.00 -14.29
N LYS A 78 -6.84 -11.36 -15.39
CA LYS A 78 -7.20 -12.75 -15.70
C LYS A 78 -5.97 -13.65 -15.83
N LEU A 79 -4.93 -13.21 -16.55
CA LEU A 79 -3.67 -13.96 -16.68
C LEU A 79 -2.93 -14.10 -15.34
N ALA A 80 -2.94 -13.06 -14.51
CA ALA A 80 -2.32 -13.10 -13.18
C ALA A 80 -3.08 -14.05 -12.24
N GLU A 81 -4.41 -14.04 -12.30
CA GLU A 81 -5.28 -14.94 -11.54
C GLU A 81 -5.11 -16.39 -12.00
N GLU A 82 -5.10 -16.66 -13.30
CA GLU A 82 -4.85 -18.00 -13.85
C GLU A 82 -3.44 -18.52 -13.50
N SER A 83 -2.42 -17.68 -13.56
CA SER A 83 -1.05 -18.01 -13.14
C SER A 83 -0.96 -18.30 -11.64
N ARG A 84 -1.67 -17.51 -10.81
CA ARG A 84 -1.75 -17.73 -9.36
C ARG A 84 -2.42 -19.08 -9.05
N MET A 85 -3.56 -19.37 -9.68
CA MET A 85 -4.26 -20.66 -9.53
C MET A 85 -3.38 -21.84 -9.95
N ARG A 86 -2.63 -21.73 -11.06
CA ARG A 86 -1.71 -22.78 -11.49
C ARG A 86 -0.60 -23.04 -10.46
N ARG A 87 -0.01 -21.99 -9.90
CA ARG A 87 1.02 -22.12 -8.84
C ARG A 87 0.46 -22.74 -7.58
N GLU A 88 -0.73 -22.30 -7.14
CA GLU A 88 -1.41 -22.86 -5.97
C GLU A 88 -1.74 -24.35 -6.16
N ASP A 89 -2.21 -24.76 -7.35
CA ASP A 89 -2.49 -26.16 -7.68
C ASP A 89 -1.20 -27.00 -7.79
N GLU A 90 -0.11 -26.45 -8.34
CA GLU A 90 1.21 -27.10 -8.41
C GLU A 90 1.81 -27.29 -7.01
N GLU A 91 1.84 -26.25 -6.18
CA GLU A 91 2.30 -26.31 -4.79
C GLU A 91 1.45 -27.29 -3.97
N TRP A 92 0.14 -27.33 -4.21
CA TRP A 92 -0.76 -28.28 -3.56
C TRP A 92 -0.46 -29.72 -3.98
N ALA A 93 -0.27 -29.98 -5.28
CA ALA A 93 0.08 -31.30 -5.79
C ALA A 93 1.44 -31.77 -5.26
N GLU A 94 2.44 -30.88 -5.18
CA GLU A 94 3.75 -31.17 -4.59
C GLU A 94 3.64 -31.50 -3.10
N GLN A 95 2.82 -30.74 -2.35
CA GLN A 95 2.56 -31.03 -0.94
C GLN A 95 1.90 -32.41 -0.76
N GLN A 96 0.90 -32.75 -1.58
CA GLN A 96 0.27 -34.08 -1.55
C GLN A 96 1.24 -35.19 -1.92
N ALA A 97 2.05 -35.01 -2.96
CA ALA A 97 3.07 -35.98 -3.37
C ALA A 97 4.12 -36.20 -2.25
N ARG A 98 4.52 -35.12 -1.57
CA ARG A 98 5.43 -35.19 -0.42
C ARG A 98 4.81 -35.94 0.77
N ARG A 99 3.53 -35.69 1.08
CA ARG A 99 2.80 -36.41 2.15
C ARG A 99 2.60 -37.88 1.83
N LYS A 100 2.22 -38.21 0.58
CA LYS A 100 2.08 -39.58 0.08
C LYS A 100 3.40 -40.35 0.13
N LYS A 101 4.52 -39.70 -0.21
CA LYS A 101 5.86 -40.29 -0.10
C LYS A 101 6.29 -40.55 1.34
N LEU A 102 5.80 -39.75 2.29
CA LEU A 102 6.03 -39.92 3.74
C LEU A 102 5.00 -40.84 4.42
N GLY A 103 4.00 -41.36 3.69
CA GLY A 103 2.95 -42.22 4.24
C GLY A 103 1.94 -41.50 5.15
N LEU A 104 1.85 -40.18 5.10
CA LEU A 104 0.84 -39.40 5.81
C LEU A 104 -0.46 -39.31 4.99
N GLU A 105 -1.59 -39.22 5.68
CA GLU A 105 -2.91 -39.05 5.05
C GLU A 105 -2.98 -37.79 4.17
N GLU A 106 -3.76 -37.93 3.08
CA GLU A 106 -4.03 -36.86 2.11
C GLU A 106 -4.74 -35.68 2.81
N LEU A 107 -4.18 -34.49 2.62
CA LEU A 107 -4.76 -33.28 3.20
C LEU A 107 -5.97 -32.88 2.34
N LYS A 108 -7.16 -32.67 2.94
CA LYS A 108 -8.33 -32.19 2.19
C LYS A 108 -8.11 -30.72 1.76
N ARG A 109 -8.48 -30.39 0.52
CA ARG A 109 -8.53 -29.01 0.03
C ARG A 109 -9.58 -28.27 0.84
N LYS A 110 -9.18 -27.22 1.56
CA LYS A 110 -10.12 -26.37 2.31
C LYS A 110 -11.17 -25.83 1.35
N THR A 111 -12.44 -26.06 1.64
CA THR A 111 -13.56 -25.41 0.96
C THR A 111 -13.87 -24.06 1.61
N ASP A 112 -14.64 -23.20 0.94
CA ASP A 112 -15.12 -21.93 1.54
C ASP A 112 -15.91 -22.19 2.85
N ASP A 113 -16.57 -23.35 2.96
CA ASP A 113 -17.24 -23.81 4.19
C ASP A 113 -16.26 -24.15 5.34
N ASP A 114 -15.02 -24.56 5.02
CA ASP A 114 -13.98 -24.83 6.02
C ASP A 114 -13.40 -23.51 6.56
N GLU A 115 -13.41 -22.40 5.81
CA GLU A 115 -13.00 -21.08 6.31
C GLU A 115 -14.04 -20.44 7.25
N GLU A 116 -15.33 -20.66 7.02
CA GLU A 116 -16.40 -20.18 7.89
C GLU A 116 -16.44 -20.93 9.24
N ASN A 117 -16.14 -22.23 9.24
CA ASN A 117 -16.11 -23.05 10.45
C ASN A 117 -14.75 -23.06 11.17
N ASN A 118 -13.70 -22.49 10.56
CA ASN A 118 -12.40 -22.37 11.21
C ASN A 118 -12.45 -21.31 12.31
N VAL A 119 -12.53 -21.81 13.53
CA VAL A 119 -12.18 -21.11 14.77
C VAL A 119 -10.65 -20.96 14.69
N GLY A 120 -10.18 -19.91 14.00
CA GLY A 120 -8.80 -19.78 13.48
C GLY A 120 -7.68 -20.35 14.36
N GLU A 121 -6.57 -20.76 13.75
CA GLU A 121 -5.47 -21.46 14.44
C GLU A 121 -5.07 -20.79 15.77
N GLY A 122 -5.34 -21.44 16.92
CA GLY A 122 -5.07 -20.92 18.27
C GLY A 122 -6.24 -20.23 18.98
N VAL A 123 -7.47 -20.31 18.44
CA VAL A 123 -8.69 -19.72 19.00
C VAL A 123 -9.39 -20.79 19.86
N GLU A 124 -9.26 -20.71 21.19
CA GLU A 124 -9.99 -21.61 22.11
C GLU A 124 -11.52 -21.49 21.94
N ASP A 125 -12.17 -22.58 21.58
CA ASP A 125 -13.63 -22.61 21.44
C ASP A 125 -14.29 -22.49 22.82
N ILE A 126 -15.18 -21.50 22.98
CA ILE A 126 -15.93 -21.29 24.22
C ILE A 126 -17.27 -21.98 24.04
N PRO A 127 -17.67 -22.90 24.93
CA PRO A 127 -18.96 -23.56 24.87
C PRO A 127 -20.12 -22.56 24.74
N GLU A 128 -21.14 -22.92 23.96
CA GLU A 128 -22.22 -22.01 23.62
C GLU A 128 -22.92 -21.44 24.86
N ASP A 129 -23.12 -22.23 25.91
CA ASP A 129 -23.79 -21.79 27.14
C ASP A 129 -22.99 -20.69 27.87
N GLU A 130 -21.68 -20.88 28.04
CA GLU A 130 -20.82 -19.86 28.63
C GLU A 130 -20.77 -18.59 27.77
N LEU A 131 -20.72 -18.74 26.45
CA LEU A 131 -20.68 -17.61 25.51
C LEU A 131 -21.93 -16.75 25.63
N ARG A 132 -23.09 -17.38 25.81
CA ARG A 132 -24.38 -16.71 26.02
C ARG A 132 -24.43 -15.97 27.35
N GLU A 133 -23.92 -16.58 28.43
CA GLU A 133 -23.81 -15.93 29.74
C GLU A 133 -22.87 -14.74 29.70
N LYS A 134 -21.70 -14.89 29.09
CA LYS A 134 -20.71 -13.84 28.94
C LYS A 134 -21.23 -12.66 28.10
N LEU A 135 -21.99 -12.92 27.01
CA LEU A 135 -22.66 -11.87 26.23
C LEU A 135 -23.76 -11.16 27.03
N ARG A 136 -24.54 -11.91 27.82
CA ARG A 136 -25.56 -11.34 28.70
C ARG A 136 -24.95 -10.45 29.79
N ALA A 137 -23.81 -10.85 30.34
CA ALA A 137 -23.07 -10.05 31.32
C ALA A 137 -22.53 -8.73 30.74
N LEU A 138 -22.22 -8.70 29.43
CA LEU A 138 -21.84 -7.49 28.70
C LEU A 138 -23.03 -6.63 28.28
N GLY A 139 -24.28 -7.06 28.53
CA GLY A 139 -25.49 -6.35 28.11
C GLY A 139 -25.81 -6.45 26.62
N GLU A 140 -25.16 -7.37 25.91
CA GLU A 140 -25.30 -7.56 24.46
C GLU A 140 -26.31 -8.69 24.14
N PRO A 141 -27.03 -8.62 23.00
CA PRO A 141 -27.97 -9.67 22.61
C PRO A 141 -27.30 -11.04 22.53
N VAL A 142 -27.92 -12.05 23.13
CA VAL A 142 -27.36 -13.41 23.21
C VAL A 142 -27.10 -14.04 21.84
N ALA A 143 -27.96 -13.75 20.86
CA ALA A 143 -27.78 -14.15 19.47
C ALA A 143 -28.40 -13.10 18.52
N LEU A 144 -27.77 -12.87 17.37
CA LEU A 144 -28.33 -12.08 16.27
C LEU A 144 -28.99 -12.99 15.22
N PHE A 145 -29.88 -12.43 14.39
CA PHE A 145 -30.56 -13.19 13.34
C PHE A 145 -29.55 -13.75 12.33
N GLY A 146 -29.61 -15.07 12.09
CA GLY A 146 -28.68 -15.77 11.19
C GLY A 146 -27.28 -16.00 11.76
N GLU A 147 -27.01 -15.64 13.01
CA GLU A 147 -25.68 -15.79 13.63
C GLU A 147 -25.42 -17.24 14.08
N ARG A 148 -24.45 -17.90 13.44
CA ARG A 148 -23.92 -19.22 13.86
C ARG A 148 -22.97 -19.09 15.05
N HIS A 149 -22.65 -20.21 15.72
CA HIS A 149 -21.74 -20.25 16.89
C HIS A 149 -20.41 -19.52 16.67
N VAL A 150 -19.75 -19.77 15.53
CA VAL A 150 -18.47 -19.13 15.18
C VAL A 150 -18.62 -17.60 15.04
N ALA A 151 -19.70 -17.13 14.42
CA ALA A 151 -19.99 -15.70 14.29
C ALA A 151 -20.24 -15.05 15.66
N ARG A 152 -20.98 -15.74 16.54
CA ARG A 152 -21.21 -15.32 17.93
C ARG A 152 -19.92 -15.24 18.75
N LEU A 153 -19.05 -16.23 18.59
CA LEU A 153 -17.76 -16.28 19.25
C LEU A 153 -16.81 -15.17 18.75
N ARG A 154 -16.81 -14.89 17.44
CA ARG A 154 -16.12 -13.73 16.85
C ARG A 154 -16.66 -12.41 17.40
N ARG A 155 -17.99 -12.25 17.53
CA ARG A 155 -18.63 -11.05 18.11
C ARG A 155 -18.24 -10.86 19.57
N TYR A 156 -18.37 -11.90 20.39
CA TYR A 156 -17.98 -11.86 21.79
C TYR A 156 -16.51 -11.44 21.96
N ARG A 157 -15.60 -12.03 21.18
CA ARG A 157 -14.19 -11.66 21.19
C ARG A 157 -13.97 -10.22 20.78
N LYS A 158 -14.65 -9.72 19.74
CA LYS A 158 -14.54 -8.31 19.33
C LYS A 158 -14.97 -7.35 20.45
N LEU A 159 -15.95 -7.74 21.26
CA LEU A 159 -16.44 -6.95 22.39
C LEU A 159 -15.50 -7.02 23.60
N THR A 160 -14.88 -8.17 23.85
CA THR A 160 -13.95 -8.36 24.99
C THR A 160 -12.51 -7.99 24.70
N THR A 161 -12.12 -7.91 23.43
CA THR A 161 -10.77 -7.52 23.05
C THR A 161 -10.55 -6.06 23.42
N VAL A 162 -9.77 -5.84 24.47
CA VAL A 162 -9.38 -4.49 24.90
C VAL A 162 -8.45 -3.90 23.83
N ILE A 163 -8.94 -2.91 23.09
CA ILE A 163 -8.11 -2.13 22.20
C ILE A 163 -7.40 -1.07 23.03
N THR A 164 -6.08 -1.11 23.07
CA THR A 164 -5.28 -0.17 23.86
C THR A 164 -5.41 1.24 23.28
N LYS A 165 -5.61 2.22 24.16
CA LYS A 165 -5.67 3.63 23.78
C LYS A 165 -4.26 4.18 23.56
N GLY A 166 -3.76 4.06 22.33
CA GLY A 166 -2.46 4.58 21.91
C GLY A 166 -2.50 5.15 20.49
N PRO A 167 -1.38 5.74 20.00
CA PRO A 167 -1.26 6.24 18.63
C PRO A 167 -1.59 5.18 17.58
N ILE A 168 -1.24 3.91 17.86
CA ILE A 168 -1.67 2.77 17.08
C ILE A 168 -2.55 1.90 17.98
N PRO A 169 -3.85 1.76 17.68
CA PRO A 169 -4.71 0.86 18.42
C PRO A 169 -4.24 -0.57 18.22
N THR A 170 -4.00 -1.29 19.32
CA THR A 170 -3.60 -2.70 19.28
C THR A 170 -4.42 -3.54 20.25
N THR A 171 -4.55 -4.82 19.93
CA THR A 171 -5.17 -5.84 20.78
C THR A 171 -4.19 -6.44 21.80
N LEU A 172 -2.89 -6.14 21.67
CA LEU A 172 -1.86 -6.56 22.60
C LEU A 172 -1.94 -5.77 23.91
N GLU A 173 -1.90 -6.48 25.03
CA GLU A 173 -1.72 -5.86 26.34
C GLU A 173 -0.31 -5.25 26.44
N LEU A 174 -0.26 -3.91 26.48
CA LEU A 174 0.99 -3.18 26.67
C LEU A 174 1.60 -3.48 28.05
N VAL A 175 2.91 -3.44 28.10
CA VAL A 175 3.76 -3.78 29.24
C VAL A 175 4.30 -2.49 29.85
N GLU A 176 4.51 -2.47 31.17
CA GLU A 176 5.09 -1.31 31.87
C GLU A 176 6.56 -1.06 31.49
N GLU A 177 7.04 0.18 31.68
CA GLU A 177 8.40 0.60 31.29
C GLU A 177 9.52 -0.27 31.86
N LYS A 178 9.35 -0.84 33.05
CA LYS A 178 10.34 -1.71 33.69
C LYS A 178 10.55 -3.01 32.93
N ASP A 179 9.45 -3.55 32.41
CA ASP A 179 9.36 -4.85 31.75
C ASP A 179 9.51 -4.75 30.22
N MET A 180 9.62 -3.53 29.68
CA MET A 180 9.84 -3.28 28.26
C MET A 180 11.26 -3.60 27.78
N LYS A 181 12.22 -3.80 28.69
CA LYS A 181 13.62 -4.04 28.32
C LYS A 181 13.78 -5.38 27.59
N LEU A 182 14.49 -5.34 26.46
CA LEU A 182 14.79 -6.52 25.67
C LEU A 182 16.15 -7.10 26.02
N ASP A 183 16.19 -8.41 26.21
CA ASP A 183 17.44 -9.15 26.48
C ASP A 183 18.32 -9.31 25.22
N GLY A 184 17.74 -9.10 24.03
CA GLY A 184 18.44 -9.13 22.75
C GLY A 184 18.44 -10.48 22.04
N THR A 185 17.79 -11.49 22.61
CA THR A 185 17.69 -12.84 22.04
C THR A 185 16.25 -13.15 21.64
N VAL A 186 16.04 -13.81 20.49
CA VAL A 186 14.72 -14.31 20.09
C VAL A 186 14.37 -15.57 20.91
N PRO A 187 13.29 -15.56 21.70
CA PRO A 187 12.83 -16.77 22.38
C PRO A 187 12.35 -17.80 21.35
N LYS A 188 12.70 -19.08 21.55
CA LYS A 188 12.20 -20.18 20.70
C LYS A 188 10.75 -20.56 21.03
N ASP A 189 10.32 -20.30 22.27
CA ASP A 189 8.98 -20.64 22.75
C ASP A 189 7.91 -19.69 22.23
N LYS A 190 6.73 -20.22 21.89
CA LYS A 190 5.58 -19.41 21.43
C LYS A 190 5.19 -18.32 22.44
N LYS A 191 5.16 -18.67 23.73
CA LYS A 191 4.87 -17.73 24.83
C LYS A 191 5.95 -16.64 24.94
N GLY A 192 7.22 -17.01 24.78
CA GLY A 192 8.33 -16.06 24.78
C GLY A 192 8.27 -15.09 23.60
N LYS A 193 7.97 -15.57 22.38
CA LYS A 193 7.77 -14.70 21.21
C LYS A 193 6.61 -13.73 21.42
N GLN A 194 5.48 -14.21 21.95
CA GLN A 194 4.33 -13.36 22.30
C GLN A 194 4.70 -12.28 23.33
N TRP A 195 5.51 -12.64 24.33
CA TRP A 195 6.01 -11.68 25.32
C TRP A 195 6.87 -10.59 24.65
N VAL A 196 7.81 -10.98 23.79
CA VAL A 196 8.65 -10.03 23.06
C VAL A 196 7.81 -9.12 22.15
N PHE A 197 6.78 -9.65 21.49
CA PHE A 197 5.85 -8.82 20.71
C PHE A 197 5.13 -7.77 21.56
N ARG A 198 4.73 -8.11 22.79
CA ARG A 198 4.16 -7.13 23.74
C ARG A 198 5.19 -6.08 24.14
N GLN A 199 6.43 -6.47 24.42
CA GLN A 199 7.53 -5.54 24.74
C GLN A 199 7.82 -4.57 23.57
N LEU A 200 7.93 -5.10 22.36
CA LEU A 200 8.14 -4.31 21.14
C LEU A 200 6.99 -3.33 20.88
N ALA A 201 5.74 -3.82 20.94
CA ALA A 201 4.55 -2.99 20.76
C ALA A 201 4.50 -1.85 21.80
N SER A 202 4.84 -2.14 23.05
CA SER A 202 4.90 -1.15 24.14
C SER A 202 5.97 -0.10 23.90
N TYR A 203 7.16 -0.51 23.47
CA TYR A 203 8.26 0.41 23.16
C TYR A 203 7.96 1.33 21.98
N PHE A 204 7.46 0.79 20.88
CA PHE A 204 7.07 1.62 19.74
C PHE A 204 5.90 2.55 20.08
N THR A 205 4.94 2.09 20.90
CA THR A 205 3.84 2.94 21.36
C THR A 205 4.37 4.09 22.19
N MET A 206 5.28 3.84 23.13
CA MET A 206 5.94 4.88 23.94
C MET A 206 6.65 5.92 23.05
N ILE A 207 7.44 5.48 22.07
CA ILE A 207 8.13 6.39 21.14
C ILE A 207 7.13 7.21 20.33
N LEU A 208 6.12 6.57 19.74
CA LEU A 208 5.14 7.25 18.90
C LEU A 208 4.32 8.27 19.70
N THR A 209 3.95 7.96 20.94
CA THR A 209 3.29 8.92 21.84
C THR A 209 4.20 10.10 22.16
N ALA A 210 5.49 9.85 22.45
CA ALA A 210 6.45 10.93 22.66
C ALA A 210 6.66 11.76 21.38
N TYR A 211 6.62 11.14 20.21
CA TYR A 211 6.77 11.80 18.91
C TYR A 211 5.56 12.70 18.60
N GLU A 212 4.34 12.19 18.79
CA GLU A 212 3.12 12.99 18.63
C GLU A 212 3.12 14.20 19.57
N ARG A 213 3.49 14.02 20.85
CA ARG A 213 3.58 15.12 21.82
C ARG A 213 4.61 16.17 21.42
N ALA A 214 5.82 15.76 21.04
CA ALA A 214 6.87 16.68 20.62
C ALA A 214 6.47 17.47 19.37
N MET A 215 5.82 16.83 18.40
CA MET A 215 5.35 17.51 17.19
C MET A 215 4.22 18.52 17.48
N GLU A 216 3.36 18.25 18.46
CA GLU A 216 2.30 19.20 18.85
C GLU A 216 2.87 20.37 19.66
N GLU A 217 3.90 20.15 20.49
CA GLU A 217 4.63 21.21 21.21
C GLU A 217 5.42 22.13 20.27
N GLU A 218 6.04 21.57 19.22
CA GLU A 218 6.82 22.33 18.22
C GLU A 218 6.00 22.85 17.04
N LYS A 219 4.67 22.74 17.13
CA LYS A 219 3.75 23.13 16.06
C LYS A 219 3.85 24.62 15.77
N ARG A 220 4.32 24.93 14.56
CA ARG A 220 4.43 26.31 14.06
C ARG A 220 3.83 26.38 12.66
N ASP A 221 3.34 27.54 12.26
CA ASP A 221 2.86 27.79 10.89
C ASP A 221 4.00 27.97 9.88
N THR A 222 4.94 27.03 9.87
CA THR A 222 6.04 26.94 8.91
C THR A 222 5.87 25.72 8.02
N THR A 223 6.38 25.79 6.80
CA THR A 223 6.41 24.63 5.89
C THR A 223 7.19 23.46 6.50
N ALA A 224 8.30 23.73 7.17
CA ALA A 224 9.09 22.71 7.86
C ALA A 224 8.30 21.96 8.94
N SER A 225 7.57 22.67 9.80
CA SER A 225 6.73 22.06 10.85
C SER A 225 5.59 21.22 10.26
N LYS A 226 4.94 21.72 9.19
CA LYS A 226 3.91 20.95 8.45
C LYS A 226 4.46 19.66 7.86
N THR A 227 5.64 19.72 7.20
CA THR A 227 6.30 18.53 6.65
C THR A 227 6.68 17.52 7.73
N ALA A 228 7.22 17.98 8.86
CA ALA A 228 7.57 17.12 9.99
C ALA A 228 6.32 16.42 10.57
N TYR A 229 5.22 17.14 10.74
CA TYR A 229 3.95 16.57 11.20
C TYR A 229 3.40 15.53 10.22
N THR A 230 3.42 15.81 8.91
CA THR A 230 3.01 14.81 7.89
C THR A 230 3.92 13.58 7.93
N ALA A 231 5.23 13.75 8.11
CA ALA A 231 6.16 12.63 8.22
C ALA A 231 5.88 11.77 9.47
N MET A 232 5.51 12.39 10.59
CA MET A 232 5.09 11.70 11.81
C MET A 232 3.80 10.89 11.58
N VAL A 233 2.76 11.48 10.97
CA VAL A 233 1.50 10.79 10.66
C VAL A 233 1.73 9.59 9.75
N GLN A 234 2.53 9.77 8.69
CA GLN A 234 2.93 8.67 7.81
C GLN A 234 3.71 7.57 8.55
N THR A 235 4.57 7.96 9.50
CA THR A 235 5.32 6.99 10.31
C THR A 235 4.34 6.09 11.05
N ARG A 236 3.36 6.67 11.74
CA ARG A 236 2.31 5.96 12.46
C ARG A 236 1.49 5.04 11.56
N GLU A 237 1.03 5.52 10.40
CA GLU A 237 0.24 4.72 9.45
C GLU A 237 1.03 3.53 8.89
N ASN A 238 2.27 3.78 8.49
CA ASN A 238 3.16 2.75 7.98
C ASN A 238 3.56 1.73 9.04
N MET A 239 3.45 2.04 10.34
CA MET A 239 3.72 1.10 11.43
C MET A 239 2.55 0.14 11.72
N VAL A 240 1.31 0.46 11.30
CA VAL A 240 0.11 -0.36 11.56
C VAL A 240 0.28 -1.83 11.11
N PRO A 241 0.83 -2.13 9.92
CA PRO A 241 1.06 -3.51 9.50
C PRO A 241 2.00 -4.29 10.42
N LEU A 242 3.00 -3.62 11.03
CA LEU A 242 3.89 -4.29 11.97
C LEU A 242 3.16 -4.66 13.27
N PHE A 243 2.31 -3.76 13.80
CA PHE A 243 1.49 -4.06 14.97
C PHE A 243 0.54 -5.24 14.70
N ARG A 244 -0.07 -5.32 13.51
CA ARG A 244 -0.86 -6.51 13.11
C ARG A 244 -0.04 -7.80 13.06
N LYS A 245 1.24 -7.72 12.66
CA LYS A 245 2.15 -8.87 12.69
C LYS A 245 2.50 -9.28 14.13
N PHE A 246 2.65 -8.32 15.04
CA PHE A 246 2.82 -8.59 16.47
C PHE A 246 1.59 -9.26 17.09
N GLU A 247 0.39 -8.80 16.73
CA GLU A 247 -0.89 -9.39 17.20
C GLU A 247 -1.11 -10.82 16.72
N SER A 248 -0.86 -11.06 15.44
CA SER A 248 -0.99 -12.40 14.84
C SER A 248 0.16 -13.34 15.23
N GLY A 249 1.27 -12.80 15.75
CA GLY A 249 2.50 -13.54 16.00
C GLY A 249 3.17 -14.08 14.72
N ASN A 250 2.80 -13.54 13.55
CA ASN A 250 3.28 -13.96 12.23
C ASN A 250 4.33 -12.98 11.69
N LEU A 251 5.46 -12.89 12.41
CA LEU A 251 6.65 -12.19 11.97
C LEU A 251 7.77 -13.19 11.79
N GLU A 252 8.43 -13.15 10.63
CA GLU A 252 9.53 -14.05 10.31
C GLU A 252 10.72 -13.80 11.23
N ASP A 253 11.37 -14.87 11.69
CA ASP A 253 12.51 -14.78 12.62
C ASP A 253 13.67 -13.97 12.02
N SER A 254 13.84 -13.98 10.69
CA SER A 254 14.83 -13.20 9.94
C SER A 254 14.62 -11.67 10.05
N LEU A 255 13.38 -11.23 10.32
CA LEU A 255 13.04 -9.83 10.57
C LEU A 255 12.98 -9.53 12.06
N LEU A 256 12.49 -10.47 12.87
CA LEU A 256 12.32 -10.31 14.31
C LEU A 256 13.66 -10.13 15.03
N GLU A 257 14.67 -10.96 14.72
CA GLU A 257 15.98 -10.90 15.39
C GLU A 257 16.64 -9.51 15.21
N PRO A 258 16.79 -8.96 13.98
CA PRO A 258 17.35 -7.63 13.81
C PRO A 258 16.48 -6.51 14.44
N ILE A 259 15.15 -6.63 14.42
CA ILE A 259 14.27 -5.64 15.06
C ILE A 259 14.51 -5.61 16.58
N ILE A 260 14.68 -6.77 17.23
CA ILE A 260 15.01 -6.86 18.65
C ILE A 260 16.37 -6.22 18.93
N GLU A 261 17.39 -6.50 18.11
CA GLU A 261 18.72 -5.89 18.24
C GLU A 261 18.66 -4.36 18.15
N ILE A 262 17.94 -3.83 17.15
CA ILE A 262 17.75 -2.39 16.96
C ILE A 262 17.06 -1.78 18.18
N VAL A 263 15.97 -2.38 18.67
CA VAL A 263 15.23 -1.85 19.82
C VAL A 263 16.06 -1.93 21.10
N LYS A 264 16.83 -3.00 21.32
CA LYS A 264 17.76 -3.10 22.45
C LYS A 264 18.81 -1.99 22.41
N ALA A 265 19.44 -1.76 21.25
CA ALA A 265 20.42 -0.69 21.08
C ALA A 265 19.78 0.70 21.29
N LEU A 266 18.54 0.91 20.85
CA LEU A 266 17.77 2.12 21.12
C LEU A 266 17.49 2.33 22.63
N GLN A 267 17.13 1.26 23.35
CA GLN A 267 16.91 1.31 24.80
C GLN A 267 18.19 1.66 25.58
N GLU A 268 19.33 1.17 25.11
CA GLU A 268 20.65 1.45 25.68
C GLU A 268 21.27 2.78 25.17
N ARG A 269 20.56 3.51 24.29
CA ARG A 269 21.01 4.77 23.66
C ARG A 269 22.29 4.62 22.84
N ARG A 270 22.50 3.44 22.23
CA ARG A 270 23.57 3.15 21.28
C ARG A 270 23.07 3.34 19.85
N TYR A 271 22.93 4.59 19.40
CA TYR A 271 22.27 4.89 18.12
C TYR A 271 23.07 4.47 16.88
N VAL A 272 24.40 4.42 16.97
CA VAL A 272 25.24 3.92 15.87
C VAL A 272 25.00 2.43 15.68
N ASP A 273 24.99 1.66 16.77
CA ASP A 273 24.74 0.21 16.73
C ASP A 273 23.31 -0.09 16.24
N ALA A 274 22.33 0.70 16.70
CA ALA A 274 20.95 0.60 16.22
C ALA A 274 20.83 0.90 14.71
N ASN A 275 21.61 1.88 14.23
CA ASN A 275 21.64 2.22 12.80
C ASN A 275 22.32 1.13 11.96
N ASP A 276 23.41 0.52 12.44
CA ASP A 276 24.06 -0.60 11.76
C ASP A 276 23.11 -1.80 11.63
N GLY A 277 22.37 -2.13 12.70
CA GLY A 277 21.31 -3.14 12.66
C GLY A 277 20.24 -2.82 11.62
N TYR A 278 19.79 -1.55 11.54
CA TYR A 278 18.84 -1.11 10.51
C TYR A 278 19.39 -1.23 9.09
N LEU A 279 20.65 -0.86 8.85
CA LEU A 279 21.28 -0.96 7.53
C LEU A 279 21.40 -2.43 7.10
N ARG A 280 21.85 -3.30 8.01
CA ARG A 280 21.95 -4.75 7.78
C ARG A 280 20.61 -5.35 7.39
N LEU A 281 19.53 -4.95 8.07
CA LEU A 281 18.17 -5.40 7.81
C LEU A 281 17.62 -4.87 6.48
N SER A 282 17.76 -3.56 6.22
CA SER A 282 17.15 -2.89 5.07
C SER A 282 17.81 -3.21 3.72
N ILE A 283 19.12 -3.48 3.73
CA ILE A 283 19.88 -3.89 2.54
C ILE A 283 19.87 -5.42 2.39
N GLY A 284 19.89 -6.15 3.51
CA GLY A 284 20.10 -7.59 3.54
C GLY A 284 21.56 -7.97 3.25
N LYS A 285 21.84 -9.27 3.12
CA LYS A 285 23.18 -9.79 2.77
C LYS A 285 23.51 -9.66 1.27
N ALA A 286 22.66 -9.00 0.50
CA ALA A 286 22.79 -8.88 -0.94
C ALA A 286 23.92 -7.90 -1.32
N ALA A 287 24.82 -8.34 -2.20
CA ALA A 287 25.90 -7.49 -2.70
C ALA A 287 25.37 -6.30 -3.55
N TRP A 288 24.15 -6.40 -4.10
CA TRP A 288 23.53 -5.39 -4.98
C TRP A 288 22.02 -5.21 -4.69
N PRO A 289 21.64 -4.38 -3.70
CA PRO A 289 20.28 -4.37 -3.16
C PRO A 289 19.18 -3.87 -4.12
N ILE A 290 19.49 -2.88 -4.96
CA ILE A 290 18.50 -2.22 -5.86
C ILE A 290 18.42 -2.92 -7.23
N GLY A 291 19.31 -3.88 -7.50
CA GLY A 291 19.54 -4.42 -8.83
C GLY A 291 20.25 -3.40 -9.74
N VAL A 292 21.12 -3.89 -10.62
CA VAL A 292 21.78 -3.06 -11.63
C VAL A 292 21.13 -3.37 -12.97
N THR A 293 20.33 -2.45 -13.51
CA THR A 293 19.90 -2.52 -14.90
C THR A 293 20.89 -1.72 -15.75
N MET A 294 21.16 -2.19 -16.98
CA MET A 294 21.43 -1.19 -18.01
C MET A 294 22.80 -0.49 -18.07
N VAL A 295 23.85 -0.78 -17.28
CA VAL A 295 25.09 0.04 -17.32
C VAL A 295 25.99 -0.37 -18.50
N GLY A 296 25.85 0.30 -19.65
CA GLY A 296 26.70 0.14 -20.84
C GLY A 296 25.98 -0.39 -22.10
N ILE A 297 26.51 -0.04 -23.28
CA ILE A 297 25.94 -0.32 -24.62
C ILE A 297 26.02 -1.82 -25.01
N HIS A 298 26.88 -2.60 -24.36
CA HIS A 298 27.10 -4.01 -24.68
C HIS A 298 26.60 -4.94 -23.57
N GLU A 299 25.76 -5.90 -23.92
CA GLU A 299 25.26 -6.95 -23.03
C GLU A 299 26.32 -8.06 -22.86
N ARG A 300 26.58 -8.48 -21.60
CA ARG A 300 27.56 -9.54 -21.27
C ARG A 300 26.88 -10.61 -20.43
N SER A 301 27.23 -11.88 -20.62
CA SER A 301 26.66 -13.04 -19.91
C SER A 301 26.80 -12.99 -18.38
N ALA A 302 27.82 -12.33 -17.84
CA ALA A 302 27.97 -12.10 -16.39
C ALA A 302 26.87 -11.19 -15.80
N ARG A 303 26.16 -10.44 -16.64
CA ARG A 303 25.09 -9.48 -16.27
C ARG A 303 23.78 -10.17 -15.92
N GLU A 304 23.46 -11.32 -16.52
CA GLU A 304 22.27 -12.10 -16.14
C GLU A 304 22.36 -12.62 -14.70
N LYS A 305 23.55 -13.04 -14.27
CA LYS A 305 23.80 -13.47 -12.87
C LYS A 305 23.64 -12.33 -11.86
N LEU A 306 23.83 -11.07 -12.28
CA LEU A 306 23.59 -9.88 -11.45
C LEU A 306 22.14 -9.41 -11.50
N HIS A 307 21.44 -9.63 -12.61
CA HIS A 307 20.03 -9.25 -12.78
C HIS A 307 19.08 -10.17 -11.98
N ASN A 308 19.46 -11.44 -11.82
CA ASN A 308 18.76 -12.43 -11.00
C ASN A 308 19.41 -12.62 -9.62
N GLY A 309 20.38 -11.79 -9.24
CA GLY A 309 21.02 -11.87 -7.92
C GLY A 309 19.97 -11.71 -6.81
N GLU A 310 20.10 -12.52 -5.75
CA GLU A 310 19.22 -12.50 -4.57
C GLU A 310 18.92 -11.06 -4.14
N LYS A 311 17.72 -10.59 -4.49
CA LYS A 311 17.21 -9.32 -3.96
C LYS A 311 17.15 -9.47 -2.45
N GLY A 312 17.71 -8.52 -1.72
CA GLY A 312 17.60 -8.53 -0.26
C GLY A 312 16.14 -8.71 0.13
N HIS A 313 15.87 -9.66 1.04
CA HIS A 313 14.53 -10.11 1.45
C HIS A 313 13.53 -8.95 1.67
N VAL A 314 14.03 -7.84 2.18
CA VAL A 314 13.27 -6.61 2.48
C VAL A 314 12.90 -5.77 1.25
N MET A 315 13.68 -5.80 0.17
CA MET A 315 13.40 -5.00 -1.03
C MET A 315 12.28 -5.57 -1.91
N GLY A 316 11.86 -6.82 -1.68
CA GLY A 316 10.76 -7.47 -2.41
C GLY A 316 9.36 -7.05 -1.94
N ASP A 317 9.20 -6.65 -0.67
CA ASP A 317 7.91 -6.32 -0.07
C ASP A 317 7.83 -4.83 0.34
N GLU A 318 6.92 -4.09 -0.29
CA GLU A 318 6.70 -2.66 -0.07
C GLU A 318 6.16 -2.38 1.34
N VAL A 319 5.36 -3.28 1.90
CA VAL A 319 4.83 -3.13 3.27
C VAL A 319 5.98 -3.21 4.27
N THR A 320 6.87 -4.19 4.09
CA THR A 320 8.07 -4.36 4.89
C THR A 320 9.00 -3.17 4.80
N ARG A 321 9.25 -2.66 3.61
CA ARG A 321 10.04 -1.44 3.43
C ARG A 321 9.46 -0.24 4.18
N LYS A 322 8.14 -0.03 4.12
CA LYS A 322 7.48 1.12 4.76
C LYS A 322 7.61 1.12 6.28
N TYR A 323 7.33 0.00 6.95
CA TYR A 323 7.48 -0.02 8.41
C TYR A 323 8.95 0.02 8.84
N LEU A 324 9.89 -0.51 8.06
CA LEU A 324 11.32 -0.37 8.38
C LEU A 324 11.79 1.08 8.26
N GLN A 325 11.36 1.79 7.22
CA GLN A 325 11.60 3.23 7.11
C GLN A 325 10.98 4.00 8.28
N SER A 326 9.81 3.59 8.75
CA SER A 326 9.20 4.16 9.96
C SER A 326 10.01 3.88 11.23
N ILE A 327 10.56 2.67 11.41
CA ILE A 327 11.49 2.35 12.51
C ILE A 327 12.70 3.28 12.47
N LYS A 328 13.24 3.55 11.27
CA LYS A 328 14.34 4.49 11.11
C LYS A 328 13.98 5.93 11.53
N ARG A 329 12.76 6.39 11.19
CA ARG A 329 12.26 7.70 11.64
C ARG A 329 12.10 7.75 13.17
N CYS A 330 11.61 6.66 13.77
CA CYS A 330 11.54 6.52 15.23
C CYS A 330 12.94 6.57 15.87
N LEU A 331 13.95 5.93 15.27
CA LEU A 331 15.34 5.99 15.72
C LEU A 331 15.90 7.42 15.69
N THR A 332 15.70 8.14 14.58
CA THR A 332 16.16 9.54 14.48
C THR A 332 15.49 10.44 15.51
N PHE A 333 14.19 10.25 15.74
CA PHE A 333 13.46 11.00 16.76
C PHE A 333 13.96 10.65 18.17
N ALA A 334 14.17 9.35 18.45
CA ALA A 334 14.64 8.88 19.75
C ALA A 334 16.02 9.46 20.10
N GLN A 335 16.94 9.59 19.14
CA GLN A 335 18.25 10.21 19.37
C GLN A 335 18.13 11.68 19.78
N VAL A 336 17.24 12.45 19.15
CA VAL A 336 17.02 13.86 19.49
C VAL A 336 16.37 13.98 20.87
N ARG A 337 15.37 13.13 21.16
CA ARG A 337 14.61 13.18 22.41
C ARG A 337 15.38 12.67 23.61
N TRP A 338 16.23 11.66 23.42
CA TRP A 338 17.07 11.03 24.43
C TRP A 338 18.51 10.91 23.93
N PRO A 339 19.32 11.98 24.02
CA PRO A 339 20.69 11.95 23.52
C PRO A 339 21.53 10.81 24.12
N PRO A 340 22.49 10.24 23.35
CA PRO A 340 23.37 9.21 23.84
C PRO A 340 24.28 9.74 24.95
N SER A 341 24.69 8.86 25.86
CA SER A 341 25.64 9.20 26.92
C SER A 341 27.07 9.39 26.38
N ASP A 342 27.42 8.68 25.30
CA ASP A 342 28.68 8.84 24.57
C ASP A 342 28.43 9.57 23.25
N LEU A 343 29.14 10.67 23.01
CA LEU A 343 29.06 11.44 21.76
C LEU A 343 29.42 10.62 20.52
N LYS A 344 30.23 9.56 20.65
CA LYS A 344 30.54 8.65 19.54
C LYS A 344 29.33 7.84 19.06
N GLN A 345 28.30 7.73 19.90
CA GLN A 345 27.05 7.06 19.58
C GLN A 345 26.04 8.01 18.94
N LEU A 346 26.43 9.26 18.63
CA LEU A 346 25.58 10.16 17.86
C LEU A 346 25.64 9.77 16.38
N MET A 347 24.49 9.43 15.82
CA MET A 347 24.36 9.19 14.39
C MET A 347 24.24 10.55 13.68
N GLY A 348 25.22 10.85 12.82
CA GLY A 348 25.30 12.07 12.00
C GLY A 348 24.98 11.80 10.55
#